data_AF-A0A7C4M9W6-F1
#
_entry.id   AF-A0A7C4M9W6-F1
#
_cell.length_a   1.000
_cell.length_b   1.000
_cell.length_c   1.000
_cell.angle_alpha   90.00
_cell.angle_beta   90.00
_cell.angle_gamma   90.00
#
_symmetry.space_group_name_H-M   'P 1'
#
loop_
_entity.id
_entity.type
_entity.pdbx_description
1 polymer ?
#
loop_
_entity_poly.entity_id
_entity_poly.type
_entity_poly.pdbx_seq_one_letter_code
_entity_poly.pdbx_strand_id
1 'polypeptide(L)'
;MPGVENHVKFCVKVFGEANRELCYIVNSWMDAPSRKCGKAHRMFRHNTNFAIVDACRLFGDCIKKRSEERVDYLSKLPIKVYEIPETEKNKMIASMILQHLKLDGLITPDEEKKWTWNQLWKDIEKEIRRGNYFFDYKIGLEKRMVNIFRKVGEEKKEEKRYAQLLREMEEEKKKRYAQLRREEGQKIAEISKKFDLIICAVLIAAMVGGVLIAAMVSSFIMFDLGFGPEAILASIFVFVPILSAGIYLGTQLERRKMDQIRRVEKEYEKKLRES
;
A
#
# COMPACT_ATOMS: atom_id res chain seq x y z
N MET A 1 -35.83 -31.40 -23.07
CA MET A 1 -35.48 -30.93 -21.71
C MET A 1 -36.77 -30.60 -20.99
N PRO A 2 -36.95 -31.06 -19.74
CA PRO A 2 -38.04 -30.61 -18.91
C PRO A 2 -38.01 -29.07 -18.79
N GLY A 3 -39.16 -28.42 -18.69
CA GLY A 3 -39.19 -26.98 -18.38
C GLY A 3 -38.68 -26.72 -16.96
N VAL A 4 -38.20 -25.49 -16.70
CA VAL A 4 -37.71 -25.05 -15.37
C VAL A 4 -38.69 -25.40 -14.24
N GLU A 5 -40.00 -25.26 -14.48
CA GLU A 5 -41.06 -25.63 -13.54
C GLU A 5 -40.99 -27.11 -13.09
N ASN A 6 -40.67 -28.02 -14.00
CA ASN A 6 -40.53 -29.43 -13.65
C ASN A 6 -39.26 -29.65 -12.81
N HIS A 7 -38.14 -29.02 -13.17
CA HIS A 7 -36.91 -29.11 -12.37
C HIS A 7 -37.12 -28.55 -10.97
N VAL A 8 -37.81 -27.41 -10.84
CA VAL A 8 -38.11 -26.80 -9.55
C VAL A 8 -39.05 -27.68 -8.72
N LYS A 9 -40.10 -28.26 -9.32
CA LYS A 9 -40.97 -29.22 -8.61
C LYS A 9 -40.19 -30.40 -8.03
N PHE A 10 -39.25 -30.97 -8.80
CA PHE A 10 -38.38 -32.04 -8.29
C PHE A 10 -37.39 -31.55 -7.21
N CYS A 11 -36.83 -30.36 -7.39
CA CYS A 11 -35.92 -29.73 -6.44
C CYS A 11 -36.60 -29.45 -5.10
N VAL A 12 -37.78 -28.82 -5.11
CA VAL A 12 -38.60 -28.54 -3.93
C VAL A 12 -39.02 -29.82 -3.21
N LYS A 13 -39.36 -30.89 -3.95
CA LYS A 13 -39.68 -32.18 -3.34
C LYS A 13 -38.50 -32.76 -2.54
N VAL A 14 -37.27 -32.52 -2.98
CA VAL A 14 -36.06 -33.07 -2.35
C VAL A 14 -35.51 -32.16 -1.25
N PHE A 15 -35.47 -30.85 -1.49
CA PHE A 15 -34.83 -29.87 -0.60
C PHE A 15 -35.83 -29.07 0.27
N GLY A 16 -37.13 -29.26 0.07
CA GLY A 16 -38.21 -28.59 0.81
C GLY A 16 -38.65 -27.25 0.22
N GLU A 17 -39.86 -26.84 0.58
CA GLU A 17 -40.50 -25.61 0.07
C GLU A 17 -39.72 -24.34 0.43
N ALA A 18 -39.05 -24.33 1.59
CA ALA A 18 -38.22 -23.21 2.03
C ALA A 18 -37.08 -22.88 1.04
N ASN A 19 -36.67 -23.83 0.20
CA ASN A 19 -35.60 -23.67 -0.78
C ASN A 19 -36.11 -23.43 -2.21
N ARG A 20 -37.42 -23.25 -2.41
CA ARG A 20 -38.04 -23.05 -3.73
C ARG A 20 -37.39 -21.90 -4.52
N GLU A 21 -37.16 -20.76 -3.88
CA GLU A 21 -36.57 -19.60 -4.53
C GLU A 21 -35.13 -19.89 -5.00
N LEU A 22 -34.32 -20.52 -4.15
CA LEU A 22 -32.97 -20.93 -4.51
C LEU A 22 -32.99 -21.95 -5.66
N CYS A 23 -33.92 -22.91 -5.65
CA CYS A 23 -34.13 -23.83 -6.77
C CYS A 23 -34.42 -23.07 -8.06
N TYR A 24 -35.31 -22.07 -8.06
CA TYR A 24 -35.58 -21.25 -9.25
C TYR A 24 -34.34 -20.52 -9.74
N ILE A 25 -33.59 -19.89 -8.83
CA ILE A 25 -32.39 -19.12 -9.16
C ILE A 25 -31.32 -20.02 -9.78
N VAL A 26 -31.02 -21.15 -9.15
CA VAL A 26 -30.00 -22.09 -9.61
C VAL A 26 -30.39 -22.71 -10.95
N ASN A 27 -31.64 -23.17 -11.11
CA ASN A 27 -32.11 -23.75 -12.37
C ASN A 27 -32.13 -22.72 -13.51
N SER A 28 -32.65 -21.52 -13.24
CA SER A 28 -32.63 -20.43 -14.22
C SER A 28 -31.22 -20.06 -14.61
N TRP A 29 -30.30 -20.03 -13.64
CA TRP A 29 -28.89 -19.79 -13.91
C TRP A 29 -28.28 -20.91 -14.76
N MET A 30 -28.61 -22.18 -14.55
CA MET A 30 -28.12 -23.30 -15.39
C MET A 30 -28.58 -23.17 -16.84
N ASP A 31 -29.89 -22.96 -17.05
CA ASP A 31 -30.54 -22.98 -18.36
C ASP A 31 -30.37 -21.70 -19.19
N ALA A 32 -30.18 -20.55 -18.51
CA ALA A 32 -30.14 -19.26 -19.19
C ALA A 32 -28.84 -19.06 -19.97
N PRO A 33 -28.92 -18.46 -21.18
CA PRO A 33 -27.74 -18.12 -21.95
C PRO A 33 -26.88 -17.07 -21.22
N SER A 34 -25.61 -17.41 -21.01
CA SER A 34 -24.64 -16.43 -20.54
C SER A 34 -24.44 -15.35 -21.59
N ARG A 35 -24.58 -14.08 -21.20
CA ARG A 35 -24.30 -12.93 -22.08
C ARG A 35 -22.88 -12.95 -22.64
N LYS A 36 -21.92 -13.51 -21.90
CA LYS A 36 -20.51 -13.59 -22.31
C LYS A 36 -20.21 -14.80 -23.18
N CYS A 37 -20.88 -15.94 -22.95
CA CYS A 37 -20.53 -17.22 -23.60
C CYS A 37 -21.49 -17.62 -24.72
N GLY A 38 -22.62 -16.92 -24.87
CA GLY A 38 -23.61 -17.22 -25.91
C GLY A 38 -24.01 -18.69 -25.90
N LYS A 39 -23.90 -19.38 -27.05
CA LYS A 39 -24.26 -20.80 -27.21
C LYS A 39 -23.34 -21.75 -26.43
N ALA A 40 -22.10 -21.36 -26.12
CA ALA A 40 -21.17 -22.22 -25.39
C ALA A 40 -21.50 -22.34 -23.89
N HIS A 41 -22.41 -21.50 -23.34
CA HIS A 41 -22.77 -21.52 -21.92
C HIS A 41 -23.24 -22.89 -21.42
N ARG A 42 -24.00 -23.63 -22.22
CA ARG A 42 -24.53 -24.95 -21.84
C ARG A 42 -23.40 -25.93 -21.62
N MET A 43 -22.44 -25.99 -22.54
CA MET A 43 -21.26 -26.86 -22.40
C MET A 43 -20.51 -26.58 -21.08
N PHE A 44 -20.47 -25.31 -20.65
CA PHE A 44 -19.78 -24.92 -19.42
C PHE A 44 -20.58 -25.23 -18.16
N ARG A 45 -21.85 -24.84 -18.13
CA ARG A 45 -22.75 -25.10 -16.98
C ARG A 45 -23.15 -26.56 -16.87
N HIS A 46 -22.90 -27.36 -17.90
CA HIS A 46 -23.12 -28.80 -17.90
C HIS A 46 -21.88 -29.60 -17.50
N ASN A 47 -20.75 -28.94 -17.22
CA ASN A 47 -19.64 -29.60 -16.55
C ASN A 47 -19.94 -29.70 -15.06
N THR A 48 -20.12 -30.92 -14.56
CA THR A 48 -20.51 -31.20 -13.17
C THR A 48 -19.68 -30.44 -12.15
N ASN A 49 -18.36 -30.46 -12.28
CA ASN A 49 -17.47 -29.92 -11.25
C ASN A 49 -17.39 -28.38 -11.31
N PHE A 50 -17.26 -27.82 -12.52
CA PHE A 50 -17.19 -26.36 -12.67
C PHE A 50 -18.53 -25.67 -12.39
N ALA A 51 -19.65 -26.30 -12.75
CA ALA A 51 -20.98 -25.77 -12.46
C ALA A 51 -21.22 -25.65 -10.96
N ILE A 52 -20.84 -26.67 -10.17
CA ILE A 52 -20.96 -26.65 -8.71
C ILE A 52 -20.11 -25.52 -8.12
N VAL A 53 -18.85 -25.38 -8.54
CA VAL A 53 -17.96 -24.32 -8.03
C VAL A 53 -18.48 -22.92 -8.38
N ASP A 54 -18.95 -22.68 -9.59
CA ASP A 54 -19.49 -21.36 -9.94
C ASP A 54 -20.81 -21.06 -9.21
N ALA A 55 -21.70 -22.05 -9.08
CA ALA A 55 -22.94 -21.90 -8.35
C ALA A 55 -22.71 -21.59 -6.86
N CYS A 56 -21.81 -22.32 -6.19
CA CYS A 56 -21.47 -22.05 -4.80
C CYS A 56 -20.82 -20.68 -4.61
N ARG A 57 -20.04 -20.20 -5.59
CA ARG A 57 -19.48 -18.84 -5.55
C ARG A 57 -20.54 -17.75 -5.67
N LEU A 58 -21.56 -17.97 -6.49
CA LEU A 58 -22.61 -16.97 -6.78
C LEU A 58 -23.71 -16.95 -5.71
N PHE A 59 -24.12 -18.13 -5.24
CA PHE A 59 -25.31 -18.28 -4.40
C PHE A 59 -24.99 -18.85 -3.01
N GLY A 60 -23.81 -19.45 -2.85
CA GLY A 60 -23.37 -20.11 -1.64
C GLY A 60 -22.50 -19.23 -0.73
N ASP A 61 -21.75 -19.90 0.14
CA ASP A 61 -20.77 -19.28 1.02
C ASP A 61 -19.40 -19.34 0.36
N CYS A 62 -18.71 -18.21 0.25
CA CYS A 62 -17.35 -18.15 -0.29
C CYS A 62 -16.45 -17.30 0.60
N ILE A 63 -15.24 -17.80 0.85
CA ILE A 63 -14.19 -17.05 1.55
C ILE A 63 -13.34 -16.39 0.48
N LYS A 64 -13.40 -15.06 0.42
CA LYS A 64 -12.45 -14.28 -0.37
C LYS A 64 -11.08 -14.46 0.25
N LYS A 65 -10.24 -15.33 -0.31
CA LYS A 65 -8.82 -15.28 0.03
C LYS A 65 -8.32 -13.96 -0.53
N ARG A 66 -7.76 -13.13 0.34
CA ARG A 66 -6.94 -11.99 -0.09
C ARG A 66 -5.80 -12.63 -0.85
N SER A 67 -5.93 -12.75 -2.17
CA SER A 67 -4.82 -13.10 -3.02
C SER A 67 -3.75 -12.10 -2.64
N GLU A 68 -2.60 -12.57 -2.15
CA GLU A 68 -1.39 -11.74 -2.16
C GLU A 68 -1.39 -11.01 -3.49
N GLU A 69 -1.27 -9.69 -3.43
CA GLU A 69 -1.49 -8.73 -4.50
C GLU A 69 -0.37 -8.87 -5.55
N ARG A 70 -0.19 -10.06 -6.11
CA ARG A 70 0.67 -10.28 -7.26
C ARG A 70 -0.12 -9.93 -8.49
N VAL A 71 0.04 -8.67 -8.87
CA VAL A 71 -0.17 -8.20 -10.23
C VAL A 71 0.57 -9.16 -11.16
N ASP A 72 -0.18 -9.98 -11.88
CA ASP A 72 0.39 -10.68 -13.01
C ASP A 72 0.66 -9.60 -14.06
N TYR A 73 1.93 -9.25 -14.27
CA TYR A 73 2.32 -8.17 -15.19
C TYR A 73 1.84 -8.41 -16.63
N LEU A 74 1.49 -9.65 -16.99
CA LEU A 74 0.95 -10.00 -18.30
C LEU A 74 -0.58 -9.92 -18.37
N SER A 75 -1.28 -10.04 -17.24
CA SER A 75 -2.73 -9.87 -17.15
C SER A 75 -3.04 -8.86 -16.05
N LYS A 76 -3.18 -7.58 -16.43
CA LYS A 76 -3.46 -6.43 -15.55
C LYS A 76 -4.73 -6.54 -14.67
N LEU A 77 -5.35 -7.72 -14.59
CA LEU A 77 -6.55 -7.97 -13.81
C LEU A 77 -6.18 -8.71 -12.51
N PRO A 78 -6.58 -8.19 -11.33
CA PRO A 78 -6.40 -8.89 -10.07
C PRO A 78 -7.23 -10.18 -10.10
N ILE A 79 -6.55 -11.31 -9.94
CA ILE A 79 -7.16 -12.63 -9.95
C ILE A 79 -7.70 -12.89 -8.55
N LYS A 80 -9.02 -12.78 -8.40
CA LYS A 80 -9.69 -13.08 -7.13
C LYS A 80 -9.75 -14.59 -6.94
N VAL A 81 -9.00 -15.10 -5.97
CA VAL A 81 -9.05 -16.51 -5.56
C VAL A 81 -10.13 -16.67 -4.49
N TYR A 82 -11.10 -17.52 -4.74
CA TYR A 82 -12.16 -17.85 -3.79
C TYR A 82 -11.93 -19.27 -3.27
N GLU A 83 -12.01 -19.43 -1.95
CA GLU A 83 -12.15 -20.74 -1.32
C GLU A 83 -13.64 -21.01 -1.10
N ILE A 84 -14.09 -22.20 -1.51
CA ILE A 84 -15.47 -22.63 -1.34
C ILE A 84 -15.49 -23.71 -0.26
N PRO A 85 -15.80 -23.35 1.00
CA PRO A 85 -15.85 -24.31 2.09
C PRO A 85 -17.01 -25.29 1.92
N GLU A 86 -16.89 -26.47 2.53
CA GLU A 86 -17.94 -27.49 2.56
C GLU A 86 -19.01 -27.15 3.61
N THR A 87 -19.78 -26.07 3.39
CA THR A 87 -20.91 -25.69 4.24
C THR A 87 -22.19 -26.42 3.83
N GLU A 88 -23.16 -26.54 4.73
CA GLU A 88 -24.46 -27.15 4.42
C GLU A 88 -25.18 -26.45 3.25
N LYS A 89 -25.06 -25.13 3.15
CA LYS A 89 -25.57 -24.34 2.02
C LYS A 89 -24.89 -24.73 0.71
N ASN A 90 -23.58 -24.87 0.71
CA ASN A 90 -22.81 -25.24 -0.48
C ASN A 90 -23.06 -26.70 -0.90
N LYS A 91 -23.20 -27.63 0.05
CA LYS A 91 -23.62 -29.01 -0.24
C LYS A 91 -25.01 -29.07 -0.86
N MET A 92 -25.94 -28.26 -0.35
CA MET A 92 -27.29 -28.14 -0.92
C MET A 92 -27.26 -27.61 -2.35
N ILE A 93 -26.51 -26.53 -2.62
CA ILE A 93 -26.34 -26.00 -3.98
C ILE A 93 -25.72 -27.06 -4.90
N ALA A 94 -24.67 -27.75 -4.46
CA ALA A 94 -24.05 -28.83 -5.23
C ALA A 94 -25.06 -29.94 -5.57
N SER A 95 -25.89 -30.33 -4.61
CA SER A 95 -26.95 -31.33 -4.80
C SER A 95 -28.02 -30.86 -5.79
N MET A 96 -28.40 -29.57 -5.77
CA MET A 96 -29.32 -28.98 -6.75
C MET A 96 -28.73 -29.04 -8.17
N ILE A 97 -27.44 -28.73 -8.32
CA ILE A 97 -26.74 -28.82 -9.62
C ILE A 97 -26.70 -30.27 -10.12
N LEU A 98 -26.31 -31.23 -9.26
CA LEU A 98 -26.28 -32.65 -9.61
C LEU A 98 -27.66 -33.15 -10.03
N GLN A 99 -28.72 -32.78 -9.29
CA GLN A 99 -30.08 -33.14 -9.63
C GLN A 99 -30.49 -32.57 -11.00
N HIS A 100 -30.16 -31.31 -11.28
CA HIS A 100 -30.42 -30.68 -12.58
C HIS A 100 -29.73 -31.45 -13.71
N LEU A 101 -28.42 -31.71 -13.58
CA LEU A 101 -27.65 -32.45 -14.57
C LEU A 101 -28.19 -33.87 -14.80
N LYS A 102 -28.65 -34.53 -13.74
CA LYS A 102 -29.30 -35.84 -13.81
C LYS A 102 -30.63 -35.79 -14.56
N LEU A 103 -31.47 -34.79 -14.29
CA LEU A 103 -32.76 -34.61 -14.99
C LEU A 103 -32.57 -34.30 -16.49
N ASP A 104 -31.47 -33.65 -16.84
CA ASP A 104 -31.06 -33.41 -18.22
C ASP A 104 -30.38 -34.62 -18.89
N GLY A 105 -30.14 -35.70 -18.15
CA GLY A 105 -29.47 -36.91 -18.66
C GLY A 105 -27.98 -36.72 -18.92
N LEU A 106 -27.34 -35.74 -18.28
CA LEU A 106 -25.91 -35.43 -18.44
C LEU A 106 -25.03 -36.23 -17.48
N ILE A 107 -25.61 -36.67 -16.36
CA ILE A 107 -24.99 -37.61 -15.43
C ILE A 107 -25.98 -38.73 -15.09
N THR A 108 -25.45 -39.90 -14.79
CA THR A 108 -26.19 -41.05 -14.30
C THR A 108 -26.43 -40.96 -12.78
N PRO A 109 -27.46 -41.65 -12.25
CA PRO A 109 -27.67 -41.73 -10.80
C PRO A 109 -26.47 -42.30 -10.03
N ASP A 110 -25.67 -43.17 -10.64
CA ASP A 110 -24.47 -43.73 -10.01
C ASP A 110 -23.31 -42.73 -9.95
N GLU A 111 -23.17 -41.87 -10.95
CA GLU A 111 -22.21 -40.76 -10.93
C GLU A 111 -22.56 -39.73 -9.85
N GLU A 112 -23.84 -39.40 -9.71
CA GLU A 112 -24.34 -38.54 -8.62
C GLU A 112 -24.00 -39.14 -7.25
N LYS A 113 -24.27 -40.44 -7.04
CA LYS A 113 -23.97 -41.12 -5.76
C LYS A 113 -22.49 -41.20 -5.43
N LYS A 114 -21.62 -41.33 -6.44
CA LYS A 114 -20.16 -41.38 -6.27
C LYS A 114 -19.55 -40.01 -6.05
N TRP A 115 -20.31 -38.95 -6.30
CA TRP A 115 -19.83 -37.59 -6.14
C TRP A 115 -19.58 -37.28 -4.66
N THR A 116 -18.41 -36.70 -4.36
CA THR A 116 -18.05 -36.23 -3.02
C THR A 116 -17.29 -34.91 -3.13
N TRP A 117 -17.28 -34.13 -2.05
CA TRP A 117 -16.54 -32.86 -2.01
C TRP A 117 -15.05 -33.06 -2.27
N ASN A 118 -14.46 -34.13 -1.72
CA ASN A 118 -13.07 -34.48 -1.96
C ASN A 118 -12.81 -34.87 -3.42
N GLN A 119 -13.75 -35.58 -4.06
CA GLN A 119 -13.64 -35.94 -5.47
C GLN A 119 -13.75 -34.71 -6.36
N LEU A 120 -14.67 -33.79 -6.06
CA LEU A 120 -14.82 -32.50 -6.75
C LEU A 120 -13.48 -31.78 -6.87
N TRP A 121 -12.78 -31.59 -5.73
CA TRP A 121 -11.51 -30.87 -5.74
C TRP A 121 -10.40 -31.64 -6.47
N LYS A 122 -10.33 -32.97 -6.31
CA LYS A 122 -9.39 -33.81 -7.07
C LYS A 122 -9.60 -33.73 -8.58
N ASP A 123 -10.85 -33.66 -9.03
CA ASP A 123 -11.16 -33.56 -10.45
C ASP A 123 -10.90 -32.17 -11.01
N ILE A 124 -11.22 -31.12 -10.23
CA ILE A 124 -10.87 -29.74 -10.58
C ILE A 124 -9.36 -29.60 -10.71
N GLU A 125 -8.62 -30.12 -9.73
CA GLU A 125 -7.17 -30.25 -9.76
C GLU A 125 -6.76 -31.01 -11.05
N LYS A 126 -7.26 -32.20 -11.31
CA LYS A 126 -6.92 -32.91 -12.55
C LYS A 126 -7.15 -32.12 -13.86
N GLU A 127 -8.25 -31.36 -13.98
CA GLU A 127 -8.55 -30.54 -15.15
C GLU A 127 -7.64 -29.30 -15.28
N ILE A 128 -7.31 -28.67 -14.15
CA ILE A 128 -6.36 -27.57 -14.07
C ILE A 128 -4.95 -28.10 -14.48
N ARG A 129 -4.53 -29.34 -14.16
CA ARG A 129 -3.27 -29.94 -14.70
C ARG A 129 -3.28 -30.07 -16.21
N ARG A 130 -4.42 -30.48 -16.76
CA ARG A 130 -4.60 -30.74 -18.20
C ARG A 130 -4.57 -29.48 -19.04
N GLY A 131 -4.64 -28.30 -18.42
CA GLY A 131 -4.69 -27.05 -19.16
C GLY A 131 -6.08 -26.72 -19.71
N ASN A 132 -7.10 -27.49 -19.32
CA ASN A 132 -8.49 -27.29 -19.74
C ASN A 132 -9.16 -26.19 -18.90
N TYR A 133 -8.61 -24.99 -18.95
CA TYR A 133 -9.18 -23.81 -18.29
C TYR A 133 -10.17 -23.14 -19.24
N PHE A 134 -11.46 -23.44 -19.10
CA PHE A 134 -12.48 -22.91 -20.02
C PHE A 134 -13.09 -21.56 -19.59
N PHE A 135 -12.45 -20.82 -18.68
CA PHE A 135 -12.81 -19.45 -18.29
C PHE A 135 -11.62 -18.75 -17.63
N ASP A 136 -11.75 -17.43 -17.36
CA ASP A 136 -10.95 -16.58 -16.46
C ASP A 136 -10.74 -17.13 -15.02
N TYR A 137 -11.07 -18.40 -14.78
CA TYR A 137 -10.58 -19.20 -13.66
C TYR A 137 -9.07 -19.44 -13.81
N LYS A 138 -8.26 -18.47 -13.41
CA LYS A 138 -7.04 -18.83 -12.69
C LYS A 138 -7.45 -19.31 -11.30
N ILE A 139 -7.98 -20.52 -11.22
CA ILE A 139 -7.76 -21.32 -10.00
C ILE A 139 -6.27 -21.62 -10.05
N GLY A 140 -5.52 -20.93 -9.20
CA GLY A 140 -4.07 -20.93 -9.20
C GLY A 140 -3.49 -22.24 -8.70
N LEU A 141 -3.64 -23.33 -9.46
CA LEU A 141 -3.16 -24.64 -9.02
C LEU A 141 -2.09 -25.30 -9.92
N GLU A 142 -2.18 -25.43 -11.26
CA GLU A 142 -1.34 -26.52 -11.86
C GLU A 142 -0.44 -26.31 -13.08
N LYS A 143 -0.20 -25.09 -13.54
CA LYS A 143 1.10 -24.87 -14.23
C LYS A 143 2.27 -24.69 -13.25
N ARG A 144 1.96 -24.72 -11.95
CA ARG A 144 2.88 -24.52 -10.83
C ARG A 144 3.55 -25.83 -10.38
N MET A 145 2.90 -26.83 -9.79
CA MET A 145 3.66 -27.86 -9.02
C MET A 145 4.74 -28.67 -9.76
N VAL A 146 4.54 -29.09 -11.02
CA VAL A 146 5.51 -29.97 -11.72
C VAL A 146 6.66 -29.19 -12.39
N ASN A 147 6.41 -27.95 -12.83
CA ASN A 147 7.48 -27.04 -13.25
C ASN A 147 8.12 -26.33 -12.05
N ILE A 148 7.44 -26.19 -10.90
CA ILE A 148 7.98 -25.67 -9.65
C ILE A 148 9.02 -26.61 -9.07
N PHE A 149 8.92 -27.95 -9.07
CA PHE A 149 10.04 -28.73 -8.50
C PHE A 149 11.35 -28.64 -9.32
N ARG A 150 11.25 -28.45 -10.63
CA ARG A 150 12.40 -28.28 -11.52
C ARG A 150 12.87 -26.82 -11.62
N LYS A 151 11.94 -25.85 -11.59
CA LYS A 151 12.23 -24.41 -11.52
C LYS A 151 12.55 -23.95 -10.11
N VAL A 152 12.11 -24.54 -9.01
CA VAL A 152 12.50 -24.14 -7.62
C VAL A 152 14.01 -24.31 -7.40
N GLY A 153 14.71 -25.14 -8.19
CA GLY A 153 16.16 -25.13 -8.21
C GLY A 153 16.77 -23.88 -8.85
N GLU A 154 16.13 -23.33 -9.90
CA GLU A 154 16.58 -22.16 -10.68
C GLU A 154 15.95 -20.83 -10.18
N GLU A 155 14.65 -20.82 -9.86
CA GLU A 155 13.90 -19.81 -9.11
C GLU A 155 14.45 -19.64 -7.69
N LYS A 156 15.00 -20.64 -6.97
CA LYS A 156 15.76 -20.34 -5.73
C LYS A 156 17.06 -19.60 -6.01
N LYS A 157 17.68 -19.77 -7.17
CA LYS A 157 18.86 -18.97 -7.57
C LYS A 157 18.44 -17.56 -7.99
N GLU A 158 17.34 -17.40 -8.71
CA GLU A 158 16.80 -16.09 -9.07
C GLU A 158 16.18 -15.35 -7.88
N GLU A 159 15.52 -16.03 -6.95
CA GLU A 159 15.01 -15.47 -5.70
C GLU A 159 16.17 -15.05 -4.80
N LYS A 160 17.25 -15.85 -4.72
CA LYS A 160 18.49 -15.42 -4.05
C LYS A 160 19.11 -14.20 -4.74
N ARG A 161 19.14 -14.16 -6.07
CA ARG A 161 19.61 -12.98 -6.83
C ARG A 161 18.73 -11.77 -6.61
N TYR A 162 17.41 -11.93 -6.57
CA TYR A 162 16.46 -10.84 -6.35
C TYR A 162 16.49 -10.35 -4.91
N ALA A 163 16.62 -11.26 -3.94
CA ALA A 163 16.84 -10.93 -2.53
C ALA A 163 18.22 -10.30 -2.29
N GLN A 164 19.22 -10.64 -3.10
CA GLN A 164 20.51 -9.97 -3.11
C GLN A 164 20.39 -8.56 -3.72
N LEU A 165 19.73 -8.42 -4.87
CA LEU A 165 19.48 -7.14 -5.52
C LEU A 165 18.66 -6.19 -4.61
N LEU A 166 17.64 -6.70 -3.92
CA LEU A 166 16.88 -5.95 -2.92
C LEU A 166 17.78 -5.48 -1.77
N ARG A 167 18.67 -6.35 -1.27
CA ARG A 167 19.64 -5.97 -0.23
C ARG A 167 20.62 -4.91 -0.74
N GLU A 168 21.12 -5.04 -1.96
CA GLU A 168 22.01 -4.06 -2.59
C GLU A 168 21.30 -2.71 -2.77
N MET A 169 20.05 -2.71 -3.25
CA MET A 169 19.24 -1.49 -3.36
C MET A 169 18.94 -0.87 -1.99
N GLU A 170 18.63 -1.66 -0.97
CA GLU A 170 18.43 -1.17 0.40
C GLU A 170 19.72 -0.58 1.00
N GLU A 171 20.86 -1.21 0.75
CA GLU A 171 22.17 -0.68 1.16
C GLU A 171 22.52 0.60 0.42
N GLU A 172 22.26 0.68 -0.89
CA GLU A 172 22.46 1.89 -1.68
C GLU A 172 21.56 3.02 -1.19
N LYS A 173 20.28 2.72 -0.88
CA LYS A 173 19.33 3.66 -0.30
C LYS A 173 19.82 4.16 1.07
N LYS A 174 20.31 3.26 1.93
CA LYS A 174 20.93 3.63 3.22
C LYS A 174 22.16 4.52 3.04
N LYS A 175 23.04 4.21 2.10
CA LYS A 175 24.23 5.01 1.77
C LYS A 175 23.82 6.40 1.28
N ARG A 176 22.82 6.49 0.41
CA ARG A 176 22.29 7.75 -0.11
C ARG A 176 21.67 8.60 1.00
N TYR A 177 20.90 8.00 1.91
CA TYR A 177 20.37 8.73 3.08
C TYR A 177 21.48 9.22 4.02
N ALA A 178 22.50 8.41 4.28
CA ALA A 178 23.64 8.83 5.10
C ALA A 178 24.41 9.99 4.45
N GLN A 179 24.58 9.96 3.13
CA GLN A 179 25.21 11.05 2.38
C GLN A 179 24.38 12.33 2.45
N LEU A 180 23.08 12.27 2.16
CA LEU A 180 22.19 13.43 2.21
C LEU A 180 22.18 14.06 3.62
N ARG A 181 22.19 13.24 4.68
CA ARG A 181 22.27 13.74 6.06
C ARG A 181 23.60 14.45 6.35
N ARG A 182 24.72 13.96 5.81
CA ARG A 182 26.03 14.63 5.93
C ARG A 182 26.05 15.96 5.19
N GLU A 183 25.51 16.01 3.98
CA GLU A 183 25.40 17.24 3.18
C GLU A 183 24.51 18.28 3.87
N GLU A 184 23.38 17.86 4.44
CA GLU A 184 22.50 18.71 5.25
C GLU A 184 23.25 19.27 6.47
N GLY A 185 23.91 18.41 7.24
CA GLY A 185 24.70 18.83 8.41
C GLY A 185 25.82 19.82 8.06
N GLN A 186 26.51 19.62 6.94
CA GLN A 186 27.54 20.55 6.44
C GLN A 186 26.96 21.91 6.08
N LYS A 187 25.81 21.95 5.39
CA LYS A 187 25.12 23.21 5.05
C LYS A 187 24.66 23.96 6.29
N ILE A 188 24.07 23.27 7.27
CA ILE A 188 23.64 23.87 8.53
C ILE A 188 24.86 24.45 9.28
N ALA A 189 25.97 23.71 9.35
CA ALA A 189 27.20 24.18 9.98
C ALA A 189 27.80 25.41 9.28
N GLU A 190 27.80 25.43 7.94
CA GLU A 190 28.28 26.57 7.16
C GLU A 190 27.42 27.82 7.39
N ILE A 191 26.10 27.67 7.36
CA ILE A 191 25.15 28.74 7.68
C ILE A 191 25.42 29.26 9.09
N SER A 192 25.53 28.36 10.09
CA SER A 192 25.80 28.76 11.47
C SER A 192 27.07 29.58 11.57
N LYS A 193 28.18 29.08 11.01
CA LYS A 193 29.47 29.77 11.05
C LYS A 193 29.39 31.19 10.43
N LYS A 194 28.67 31.35 9.32
CA LYS A 194 28.48 32.68 8.69
C LYS A 194 27.71 33.64 9.59
N PHE A 195 26.62 33.18 10.20
CA PHE A 195 25.85 34.02 11.13
C PHE A 195 26.61 34.34 12.41
N ASP A 196 27.35 33.38 12.97
CA ASP A 196 28.14 33.59 14.19
C ASP A 196 29.22 34.65 13.94
N LEU A 197 29.88 34.63 12.77
CA LEU A 197 30.81 35.68 12.36
C LEU A 197 30.14 37.06 12.24
N ILE A 198 28.95 37.14 11.63
CA ILE A 198 28.21 38.40 11.48
C ILE A 198 27.78 38.94 12.84
N ILE A 199 27.25 38.09 13.72
CA ILE A 199 26.83 38.49 15.07
C ILE A 199 28.03 39.02 15.86
N CYS A 200 29.17 38.31 15.84
CA CYS A 200 30.39 38.79 16.47
C CYS A 200 30.83 40.15 15.92
N ALA A 201 30.81 40.35 14.60
CA ALA A 201 31.17 41.62 13.97
C ALA A 201 30.23 42.77 14.40
N VAL A 202 28.92 42.52 14.47
CA VAL A 202 27.93 43.50 14.92
C VAL A 202 28.12 43.87 16.39
N LEU A 203 28.39 42.88 17.25
CA LEU A 203 28.66 43.13 18.67
C LEU A 203 29.95 43.92 18.88
N ILE A 204 31.03 43.57 18.18
CA ILE A 204 32.29 44.32 18.23
C ILE A 204 32.08 45.76 17.76
N ALA A 205 31.38 45.96 16.64
CA ALA A 205 31.09 47.29 16.12
C ALA A 205 30.25 48.12 17.12
N ALA A 206 29.25 47.51 17.76
CA ALA A 206 28.44 48.16 18.79
C ALA A 206 29.27 48.53 20.03
N MET A 207 30.17 47.66 20.47
CA MET A 207 31.06 47.94 21.61
C MET A 207 32.06 49.05 21.28
N VAL A 208 32.77 48.96 20.15
CA VAL A 208 33.75 49.98 19.74
C VAL A 208 33.07 51.31 19.48
N GLY A 209 31.95 51.32 18.74
CA GLY A 209 31.16 52.53 18.51
C GLY A 209 30.63 53.14 19.80
N GLY A 210 30.12 52.32 20.72
CA GLY A 210 29.67 52.76 22.04
C GLY A 210 30.79 53.39 22.87
N VAL A 211 31.99 52.79 22.89
CA VAL A 211 33.16 53.33 23.59
C VAL A 211 33.62 54.66 22.98
N LEU A 212 33.69 54.75 21.64
CA LEU A 212 34.07 55.99 20.96
C LEU A 212 33.07 57.12 21.22
N ILE A 213 31.77 56.84 21.13
CA ILE A 213 30.73 57.83 21.43
C ILE A 213 30.79 58.26 22.90
N ALA A 214 30.94 57.30 23.83
CA ALA A 214 31.07 57.62 25.25
C ALA A 214 32.32 58.49 25.52
N ALA A 215 33.45 58.21 24.87
CA ALA A 215 34.65 59.01 24.96
C ALA A 215 34.43 60.43 24.41
N MET A 216 33.82 60.57 23.22
CA MET A 216 33.52 61.88 22.62
C MET A 216 32.57 62.71 23.49
N VAL A 217 31.49 62.10 24.00
CA VAL A 217 30.53 62.77 24.89
C VAL A 217 31.20 63.17 26.19
N SER A 218 32.02 62.29 26.77
CA SER A 218 32.79 62.61 27.98
C SER A 218 33.72 63.79 27.73
N SER A 219 34.53 63.76 26.67
CA SER A 219 35.42 64.87 26.32
C SER A 219 34.69 66.19 26.10
N PHE A 220 33.52 66.16 25.46
CA PHE A 220 32.69 67.35 25.24
C PHE A 220 32.16 67.91 26.58
N ILE A 221 31.59 67.05 27.43
CA ILE A 221 31.07 67.45 28.74
C ILE A 221 32.19 67.98 29.65
N MET A 222 33.36 67.34 29.63
CA MET A 222 34.51 67.76 30.44
C MET A 222 35.06 69.12 30.00
N PHE A 223 34.94 69.46 28.72
CA PHE A 223 35.35 70.75 28.18
C PHE A 223 34.38 71.88 28.57
N ASP A 224 33.06 71.61 28.58
CA ASP A 224 32.04 72.64 28.80
C ASP A 224 31.61 72.82 30.28
N LEU A 225 31.68 71.77 31.11
CA LEU A 225 31.00 71.78 32.42
C LEU A 225 31.90 71.51 33.63
N GLY A 226 33.18 71.16 33.43
CA GLY A 226 34.08 70.74 34.50
C GLY A 226 33.78 69.32 35.02
N PHE A 227 34.78 68.68 35.67
CA PHE A 227 34.67 67.29 36.13
C PHE A 227 33.66 67.15 37.30
N GLY A 228 32.44 66.70 36.98
CA GLY A 228 31.39 66.37 37.96
C GLY A 228 30.78 64.98 37.74
N PRO A 229 30.15 64.37 38.76
CA PRO A 229 29.49 63.07 38.66
C PRO A 229 28.37 63.02 37.61
N GLU A 230 27.82 64.16 37.18
CA GLU A 230 26.82 64.23 36.11
C GLU A 230 27.38 63.72 34.76
N ALA A 231 28.68 63.88 34.50
CA ALA A 231 29.32 63.41 33.26
C ALA A 231 29.29 61.88 33.13
N ILE A 232 29.44 61.17 34.25
CA ILE A 232 29.37 59.70 34.29
C ILE A 232 27.95 59.25 33.96
N LEU A 233 26.93 59.89 34.55
CA LEU A 233 25.52 59.54 34.29
C LEU A 233 25.15 59.78 32.82
N ALA A 234 25.57 60.91 32.23
CA ALA A 234 25.32 61.19 30.81
C ALA A 234 25.94 60.13 29.88
N SER A 235 27.15 59.65 30.20
CA SER A 235 27.80 58.58 29.43
C SER A 235 27.03 57.25 29.49
N ILE A 236 26.44 56.92 30.64
CA ILE A 236 25.60 55.72 30.83
C ILE A 236 24.31 55.83 30.00
N PHE A 237 23.66 57.01 29.98
CA PHE A 237 22.43 57.23 29.22
C PHE A 237 22.61 57.10 27.70
N VAL A 238 23.82 57.34 27.18
CA VAL A 238 24.14 57.14 25.77
C VAL A 238 24.57 55.69 25.48
N PHE A 239 25.31 55.07 26.40
CA PHE A 239 25.83 53.72 26.20
C PHE A 239 24.74 52.64 26.26
N VAL A 240 23.78 52.76 27.19
CA VAL A 240 22.74 51.74 27.40
C VAL A 240 21.84 51.54 26.17
N PRO A 241 21.34 52.59 25.48
CA PRO A 241 20.56 52.42 24.24
C PRO A 241 21.36 51.77 23.10
N ILE A 242 22.64 52.11 22.95
CA ILE A 242 23.51 51.54 21.91
C ILE A 242 23.72 50.04 22.17
N LEU A 243 24.03 49.67 23.41
CA LEU A 243 24.17 48.27 23.80
C LEU A 243 22.86 47.50 23.62
N SER A 244 21.72 48.10 24.00
CA SER A 244 20.38 47.51 23.84
C SER A 244 20.04 47.29 22.36
N ALA A 245 20.37 48.26 21.49
CA ALA A 245 20.18 48.14 20.04
C ALA A 245 21.08 47.04 19.44
N GLY A 246 22.33 46.93 19.91
CA GLY A 246 23.24 45.84 19.52
C GLY A 246 22.71 44.46 19.90
N ILE A 247 22.24 44.30 21.14
CA ILE A 247 21.61 43.06 21.62
C ILE A 247 20.36 42.74 20.80
N TYR A 248 19.50 43.73 20.56
CA TYR A 248 18.30 43.56 19.76
C TYR A 248 18.62 43.08 18.33
N LEU A 249 19.58 43.71 17.66
CA LEU A 249 20.04 43.30 16.32
C LEU A 249 20.62 41.88 16.33
N GLY A 250 21.39 41.52 17.36
CA GLY A 250 21.87 40.15 17.58
C GLY A 250 20.73 39.13 17.63
N THR A 251 19.69 39.39 18.43
CA THR A 251 18.53 38.48 18.52
C THR A 251 17.76 38.36 17.21
N GLN A 252 17.67 39.44 16.41
CA GLN A 252 17.02 39.39 15.09
C GLN A 252 17.83 38.57 14.08
N LEU A 253 19.16 38.66 14.11
CA LEU A 253 20.04 37.84 13.28
C LEU A 253 19.94 36.36 13.66
N GLU A 254 19.85 36.05 14.94
CA GLU A 254 19.64 34.67 15.42
C GLU A 254 18.30 34.08 14.95
N ARG A 255 17.22 34.88 14.99
CA ARG A 255 15.93 34.46 14.40
C ARG A 255 16.05 34.15 12.90
N ARG A 256 16.73 35.03 12.14
CA ARG A 256 16.97 34.82 10.70
C ARG A 256 17.82 33.57 10.43
N LYS A 257 18.84 33.29 11.26
CA LYS A 257 19.64 32.06 11.23
C LYS A 257 18.74 30.83 11.37
N MET A 258 17.87 30.81 12.39
CA MET A 258 16.93 29.70 12.62
C MET A 258 15.94 29.51 11.47
N ASP A 259 15.43 30.59 10.87
CA ASP A 259 14.51 30.49 9.73
C ASP A 259 15.20 29.99 8.45
N GLN A 260 16.49 30.27 8.25
CA GLN A 260 17.25 29.67 7.15
C GLN A 260 17.51 28.19 7.39
N ILE A 261 17.86 27.79 8.62
CA ILE A 261 18.03 26.38 8.99
C ILE A 261 16.73 25.59 8.69
N ARG A 262 15.57 26.09 9.15
CA ARG A 262 14.27 25.46 8.88
C ARG A 262 13.95 25.30 7.39
N ARG A 263 14.41 26.22 6.53
CA ARG A 263 14.21 26.09 5.07
C ARG A 263 15.06 24.95 4.50
N VAL A 264 16.30 24.82 4.96
CA VAL A 264 17.19 23.72 4.55
C VAL A 264 16.61 22.38 5.00
N GLU A 265 16.13 22.29 6.24
CA GLU A 265 15.45 21.09 6.78
C GLU A 265 14.22 20.71 5.93
N LYS A 266 13.36 21.68 5.58
CA LYS A 266 12.20 21.43 4.70
C LYS A 266 12.58 20.96 3.30
N GLU A 267 13.64 21.52 2.72
CA GLU A 267 14.14 21.09 1.41
C GLU A 267 14.69 19.66 1.49
N TYR A 268 15.38 19.31 2.58
CA TYR A 268 15.86 17.97 2.85
C TYR A 268 14.70 16.96 2.99
N GLU A 269 13.68 17.27 3.80
CA GLU A 269 12.49 16.44 3.94
C GLU A 269 11.80 16.18 2.59
N LYS A 270 11.75 17.20 1.72
CA LYS A 270 11.21 17.06 0.37
C LYS A 270 12.03 16.08 -0.47
N LYS A 271 13.36 16.23 -0.49
CA LYS A 271 14.27 15.32 -1.21
C LYS A 271 14.18 13.89 -0.68
N LEU A 272 13.96 13.72 0.63
CA LEU A 272 13.82 12.41 1.27
C LEU A 272 12.54 11.68 0.81
N ARG A 273 11.44 12.42 0.57
CA ARG A 273 10.19 11.86 0.05
C ARG A 273 10.26 11.48 -1.43
N GLU A 274 11.11 12.16 -2.19
CA GLU A 274 11.32 11.92 -3.63
C GLU A 274 12.31 10.77 -3.90
N SER A 275 13.01 10.25 -2.88
CA SER A 275 14.03 9.18 -2.95
C SER A 275 13.62 7.84 -2.33
#